data_AF-A0A922MA03-F1
#
_entry.id   AF-A0A922MA03-F1
#
_cell.length_a   1.000
_cell.length_b   1.000
_cell.length_c   1.000
_cell.angle_alpha   90.00
_cell.angle_beta   90.00
_cell.angle_gamma   90.00
#
_symmetry.space_group_name_H-M   'P 1'
#
loop_
_entity.id
_entity.type
_entity.pdbx_description
1 polymer ?
#
loop_
_entity_poly.entity_id
_entity_poly.type
_entity_poly.pdbx_seq_one_letter_code
_entity_poly.pdbx_strand_id
1 'polypeptide(L)'
;MAPNFSKITSRTDVKIALAASAALSAWVIRNSLKSSNQHKNVKSSRLSPEEQIQYMIKEKNKKGPKAQVDARFLAELSALWKIMMPSLWCKESGFMVLVAFSLISRSMCDLWLIQHTTLIEGSIITMNHKEFRRLLTQFFIAMPVISLVNNALKWSIGELKLRLRTNLTLYLYQQYLKGFTYYQVSNLDNRISNADQLLTTDIEKFCDTVVDLYSNISKPMLDIGIYLYRLTVNLGASTPGIMMAYLLLSGVFLTYLRRPTAKMTVHEQKLEGEFRYVNSRLITYSEEVAFYQGNHREQLTLLASFYKLTRHLRNFLNFRVGMGFIDNIIAKSLLHVRSHVGEDGGGYRSPGTVGPRAEQAGWADFSRHPAPNCAR
;
A
#
# COMPACT_ATOMS: atom_id res chain seq x y z
N MET A 1 22.00 -21.69 46.42
CA MET A 1 22.43 -20.34 46.03
C MET A 1 23.33 -20.46 44.81
N ALA A 2 22.81 -20.13 43.62
CA ALA A 2 23.57 -20.02 42.38
C ALA A 2 23.24 -18.65 41.76
N PRO A 3 24.21 -17.84 41.29
CA PRO A 3 23.95 -16.45 40.94
C PRO A 3 23.26 -16.31 39.58
N ASN A 4 22.32 -15.37 39.52
CA ASN A 4 21.63 -14.91 38.32
C ASN A 4 22.58 -14.24 37.32
N PHE A 5 23.01 -14.95 36.27
CA PHE A 5 23.77 -14.37 35.16
C PHE A 5 22.93 -14.04 33.90
N SER A 6 21.63 -14.40 33.83
CA SER A 6 20.86 -14.23 32.59
C SER A 6 20.32 -12.82 32.32
N LYS A 7 20.29 -11.93 33.33
CA LYS A 7 19.76 -10.56 33.17
C LYS A 7 20.75 -9.56 32.55
N ILE A 8 22.05 -9.85 32.58
CA ILE A 8 23.10 -8.95 32.07
C ILE A 8 23.41 -9.24 30.59
N THR A 9 23.37 -10.51 30.18
CA THR A 9 23.69 -10.93 28.80
C THR A 9 22.74 -10.33 27.74
N SER A 10 21.43 -10.22 28.02
CA SER A 10 20.47 -9.71 27.02
C SER A 10 20.64 -8.22 26.69
N ARG A 11 21.11 -7.39 27.63
CA ARG A 11 21.32 -5.95 27.39
C ARG A 11 22.53 -5.68 26.50
N THR A 12 23.56 -6.51 26.58
CA THR A 12 24.74 -6.45 25.70
C THR A 12 24.43 -6.93 24.29
N ASP A 13 23.68 -8.03 24.14
CA ASP A 13 23.34 -8.56 22.81
C ASP A 13 22.44 -7.60 22.01
N VAL A 14 21.52 -6.91 22.67
CA VAL A 14 20.67 -5.88 22.01
C VAL A 14 21.50 -4.67 21.59
N LYS A 15 22.47 -4.24 22.41
CA LYS A 15 23.39 -3.13 22.06
C LYS A 15 24.33 -3.52 20.93
N ILE A 16 24.85 -4.75 20.91
CA ILE A 16 25.69 -5.28 19.84
C ILE A 16 24.88 -5.44 18.55
N ALA A 17 23.65 -5.94 18.62
CA ALA A 17 22.75 -6.03 17.47
C ALA A 17 22.38 -4.63 16.92
N LEU A 18 22.12 -3.66 17.79
CA LEU A 18 21.90 -2.26 17.40
C LEU A 18 23.15 -1.65 16.76
N ALA A 19 24.33 -1.87 17.33
CA ALA A 19 25.60 -1.38 16.79
C ALA A 19 25.96 -2.03 15.44
N ALA A 20 25.74 -3.34 15.29
CA ALA A 20 25.93 -4.06 14.03
C ALA A 20 24.94 -3.60 12.96
N SER A 21 23.68 -3.38 13.32
CA SER A 21 22.65 -2.85 12.42
C SER A 21 22.95 -1.39 12.00
N ALA A 22 23.47 -0.57 12.92
CA ALA A 22 23.93 0.79 12.63
C ALA A 22 25.17 0.78 11.73
N ALA A 23 26.13 -0.11 11.94
CA ALA A 23 27.32 -0.26 11.11
C ALA A 23 26.98 -0.74 9.69
N LEU A 24 26.04 -1.69 9.55
CA LEU A 24 25.51 -2.12 8.25
C LEU A 24 24.74 -0.99 7.55
N SER A 25 23.96 -0.20 8.29
CA SER A 25 23.25 0.94 7.74
C SER A 25 24.20 2.05 7.25
N ALA A 26 25.26 2.35 8.04
CA ALA A 26 26.31 3.27 7.64
C ALA A 26 27.09 2.74 6.42
N TRP A 27 27.32 1.43 6.33
CA TRP A 27 27.99 0.80 5.19
C TRP A 27 27.12 0.87 3.92
N VAL A 28 25.82 0.58 4.01
CA VAL A 28 24.88 0.66 2.86
C VAL A 28 24.67 2.10 2.41
N ILE A 29 24.50 3.04 3.35
CA ILE A 29 24.36 4.48 3.06
C ILE A 29 25.65 5.02 2.44
N ARG A 30 26.82 4.65 2.99
CA ARG A 30 28.13 5.04 2.43
C ARG A 30 28.36 4.43 1.06
N ASN A 31 27.92 3.19 0.80
CA ASN A 31 28.03 2.57 -0.52
C ASN A 31 27.08 3.23 -1.55
N SER A 32 25.87 3.60 -1.11
CA SER A 32 24.92 4.38 -1.92
C SER A 32 25.43 5.79 -2.25
N LEU A 33 26.08 6.47 -1.29
CA LEU A 33 26.70 7.78 -1.49
C LEU A 33 27.98 7.71 -2.33
N LYS A 34 28.79 6.66 -2.18
CA LYS A 34 29.99 6.43 -3.00
C LYS A 34 29.64 6.15 -4.46
N SER A 35 28.52 5.47 -4.72
CA SER A 35 27.96 5.34 -6.08
C SER A 35 27.52 6.69 -6.68
N SER A 36 27.03 7.62 -5.85
CA SER A 36 26.70 8.98 -6.28
C SER A 36 27.93 9.90 -6.45
N ASN A 37 28.99 9.72 -5.66
CA ASN A 37 30.23 10.50 -5.77
C ASN A 37 31.17 9.98 -6.88
N GLN A 38 31.11 8.71 -7.25
CA GLN A 38 31.77 8.22 -8.47
C GLN A 38 31.20 8.87 -9.73
N HIS A 39 29.91 9.21 -9.75
CA HIS A 39 29.29 9.96 -10.84
C HIS A 39 29.71 11.44 -10.90
N LYS A 40 30.21 12.02 -9.79
CA LYS A 40 30.72 13.41 -9.77
C LYS A 40 32.21 13.54 -10.09
N ASN A 41 33.00 12.48 -9.91
CA ASN A 41 34.47 12.54 -10.08
C ASN A 41 34.99 11.91 -11.38
N VAL A 42 34.13 11.31 -12.21
CA VAL A 42 34.46 10.91 -13.59
C VAL A 42 33.98 12.00 -14.56
N LYS A 43 34.49 13.21 -14.36
CA LYS A 43 34.28 14.35 -15.27
C LYS A 43 35.62 14.88 -15.75
N SER A 44 36.47 13.97 -16.24
CA SER A 44 37.58 14.29 -17.15
C SER A 44 38.13 12.98 -17.71
N SER A 45 38.36 12.96 -19.02
CA SER A 45 38.96 11.91 -19.85
C SER A 45 38.02 10.80 -20.41
N ARG A 46 37.76 10.95 -21.73
CA ARG A 46 37.25 10.00 -22.73
C ARG A 46 35.77 9.59 -22.63
N LEU A 47 34.95 10.19 -23.49
CA LEU A 47 33.57 9.77 -23.77
C LEU A 47 33.56 8.31 -24.29
N SER A 48 32.69 7.49 -23.71
CA SER A 48 32.43 6.10 -24.14
C SER A 48 31.48 6.07 -25.35
N PRO A 49 31.58 5.10 -26.27
CA PRO A 49 30.68 4.98 -27.45
C PRO A 49 29.19 4.97 -27.10
N GLU A 50 28.83 4.58 -25.87
CA GLU A 50 27.45 4.58 -25.37
C GLU A 50 26.84 5.99 -25.23
N GLU A 51 27.66 7.01 -24.94
CA GLU A 51 27.18 8.39 -24.87
C GLU A 51 26.91 8.92 -26.29
N GLN A 52 27.67 8.53 -27.31
CA GLN A 52 27.44 8.97 -28.70
C GLN A 52 26.06 8.54 -29.25
N ILE A 53 25.56 7.38 -28.82
CA ILE A 53 24.20 6.91 -29.17
C ILE A 53 23.13 7.73 -28.42
N GLN A 54 23.45 8.23 -27.23
CA GLN A 54 22.55 9.05 -26.41
C GLN A 54 22.21 10.41 -27.06
N TYR A 55 23.03 10.94 -27.98
CA TYR A 55 22.76 12.22 -28.67
C TYR A 55 21.80 12.09 -29.87
N MET A 56 21.59 10.89 -30.41
CA MET A 56 20.64 10.66 -31.52
C MET A 56 19.18 10.56 -31.06
N ILE A 57 18.95 10.39 -29.74
CA ILE A 57 17.62 10.41 -29.12
C ILE A 57 17.43 11.78 -28.46
N LYS A 58 17.41 12.84 -29.27
CA LYS A 58 17.06 14.18 -28.80
C LYS A 58 15.61 14.16 -28.33
N GLU A 59 15.41 14.07 -27.01
CA GLU A 59 14.12 14.25 -26.36
C GLU A 59 13.52 15.62 -26.75
N LYS A 60 12.52 15.61 -27.63
CA LYS A 60 11.53 16.68 -27.66
C LYS A 60 10.68 16.49 -26.41
N ASN A 61 11.13 17.08 -25.31
CA ASN A 61 10.47 17.05 -24.01
C ASN A 61 9.14 17.83 -24.12
N LYS A 62 8.12 17.23 -24.75
CA LYS A 62 6.74 17.65 -24.60
C LYS A 62 6.39 17.38 -23.15
N LYS A 63 6.36 18.43 -22.35
CA LYS A 63 5.71 18.45 -21.03
C LYS A 63 4.23 18.09 -21.26
N GLY A 64 3.92 16.80 -21.33
CA GLY A 64 2.55 16.34 -21.14
C GLY A 64 2.11 16.84 -19.77
N PRO A 65 0.83 17.24 -19.62
CA PRO A 65 0.33 17.66 -18.32
C PRO A 65 0.60 16.52 -17.35
N LYS A 66 1.32 16.82 -16.28
CA LYS A 66 1.44 15.92 -15.14
C LYS A 66 -0.01 15.61 -14.75
N ALA A 67 -0.38 14.34 -14.66
CA ALA A 67 -1.65 13.93 -14.08
C ALA A 67 -1.65 14.37 -12.61
N GLN A 68 -1.95 15.64 -12.36
CA GLN A 68 -2.20 16.18 -11.05
C GLN A 68 -3.69 15.98 -10.79
N VAL A 69 -4.01 15.63 -9.54
CA VAL A 69 -5.38 15.62 -9.04
C VAL A 69 -5.84 17.08 -9.02
N ASP A 70 -6.33 17.56 -10.17
CA ASP A 70 -6.78 18.92 -10.34
C ASP A 70 -8.20 19.09 -9.78
N ALA A 71 -8.57 20.32 -9.39
CA ALA A 71 -9.93 20.61 -8.94
C ALA A 71 -11.00 20.24 -10.00
N ARG A 72 -10.62 20.26 -11.29
CA ARG A 72 -11.47 19.79 -12.39
C ARG A 72 -11.75 18.29 -12.32
N PHE A 73 -10.73 17.47 -12.02
CA PHE A 73 -10.89 16.03 -11.82
C PHE A 73 -11.88 15.74 -10.69
N LEU A 74 -11.78 16.46 -9.57
CA LEU A 74 -12.72 16.28 -8.45
C LEU A 74 -14.14 16.72 -8.82
N ALA A 75 -14.31 17.77 -9.61
CA ALA A 75 -15.62 18.20 -10.09
C ALA A 75 -16.25 17.17 -11.04
N GLU A 76 -15.47 16.62 -11.99
CA GLU A 76 -15.89 15.56 -12.90
C GLU A 76 -16.23 14.27 -12.14
N LEU A 77 -15.40 13.89 -11.17
CA LEU A 77 -15.64 12.74 -10.28
C LEU A 77 -16.91 12.91 -9.46
N SER A 78 -17.17 14.11 -8.93
CA SER A 78 -18.38 14.42 -8.16
C SER A 78 -19.65 14.33 -9.03
N ALA A 79 -19.58 14.80 -10.28
CA ALA A 79 -20.68 14.65 -11.23
C ALA A 79 -20.96 13.17 -11.54
N LEU A 80 -19.91 12.37 -11.78
CA LEU A 80 -20.04 10.92 -11.99
C LEU A 80 -20.60 10.21 -10.75
N TRP A 81 -20.14 10.58 -9.55
CA TRP A 81 -20.63 10.03 -8.30
C TRP A 81 -22.13 10.23 -8.11
N LYS A 82 -22.64 11.41 -8.48
CA LYS A 82 -24.08 11.71 -8.40
C LYS A 82 -24.92 10.87 -9.37
N ILE A 83 -24.35 10.49 -10.52
CA ILE A 83 -25.01 9.59 -11.50
C ILE A 83 -25.00 8.15 -10.96
N MET A 84 -23.87 7.74 -10.40
CA MET A 84 -23.61 6.42 -9.85
C MET A 84 -24.49 6.10 -8.63
N MET A 85 -24.75 7.09 -7.78
CA MET A 85 -25.69 7.00 -6.65
C MET A 85 -26.73 8.12 -6.74
N PRO A 86 -27.84 7.89 -7.46
CA PRO A 86 -28.81 8.94 -7.79
C PRO A 86 -29.62 9.47 -6.59
N SER A 87 -29.71 8.71 -5.48
CA SER A 87 -30.40 9.18 -4.27
C SER A 87 -29.91 8.46 -3.00
N LEU A 88 -29.82 9.22 -1.90
CA LEU A 88 -29.48 8.75 -0.55
C LEU A 88 -30.59 7.89 0.09
N TRP A 89 -31.77 7.81 -0.52
CA TRP A 89 -32.91 7.03 -0.04
C TRP A 89 -33.33 5.93 -1.03
N CYS A 90 -32.38 5.46 -1.85
CA CYS A 90 -32.59 4.31 -2.72
C CYS A 90 -31.91 3.04 -2.18
N LYS A 91 -32.19 1.90 -2.82
CA LYS A 91 -31.69 0.56 -2.44
C LYS A 91 -30.15 0.52 -2.34
N GLU A 92 -29.48 1.34 -3.14
CA GLU A 92 -28.04 1.54 -3.20
C GLU A 92 -27.47 2.14 -1.90
N SER A 93 -28.18 3.11 -1.31
CA SER A 93 -27.78 3.69 -0.01
C SER A 93 -27.93 2.67 1.12
N GLY A 94 -28.94 1.79 1.04
CA GLY A 94 -29.09 0.66 1.95
C GLY A 94 -27.87 -0.25 1.99
N PHE A 95 -27.27 -0.55 0.83
CA PHE A 95 -26.02 -1.32 0.77
C PHE A 95 -24.82 -0.56 1.32
N MET A 96 -24.73 0.76 1.14
CA MET A 96 -23.68 1.56 1.80
C MET A 96 -23.79 1.53 3.33
N VAL A 97 -25.01 1.65 3.87
CA VAL A 97 -25.25 1.52 5.32
C VAL A 97 -24.89 0.12 5.79
N LEU A 98 -25.23 -0.90 5.02
CA LEU A 98 -24.89 -2.29 5.32
C LEU A 98 -23.37 -2.52 5.33
N VAL A 99 -22.63 -1.93 4.38
CA VAL A 99 -21.15 -1.93 4.39
C VAL A 99 -20.62 -1.24 5.64
N ALA A 100 -21.13 -0.06 5.99
CA ALA A 100 -20.69 0.67 7.19
C ALA A 100 -20.96 -0.13 8.48
N PHE A 101 -22.15 -0.71 8.60
CA PHE A 101 -22.50 -1.58 9.72
C PHE A 101 -21.62 -2.83 9.78
N SER A 102 -21.38 -3.48 8.64
CA SER A 102 -20.52 -4.66 8.55
C SER A 102 -19.07 -4.35 8.92
N LEU A 103 -18.56 -3.15 8.63
CA LEU A 103 -17.24 -2.69 9.06
C LEU A 103 -17.16 -2.52 10.58
N ILE A 104 -18.18 -1.91 11.19
CA ILE A 104 -18.24 -1.75 12.65
C ILE A 104 -18.33 -3.13 13.32
N SER A 105 -19.23 -4.00 12.84
CA SER A 105 -19.37 -5.36 13.37
C SER A 105 -18.06 -6.14 13.25
N ARG A 106 -17.34 -5.99 12.13
CA ARG A 106 -16.03 -6.61 11.92
C ARG A 106 -15.03 -6.16 12.98
N SER A 107 -14.88 -4.85 13.18
CA SER A 107 -13.97 -4.27 14.16
C SER A 107 -14.32 -4.69 15.60
N MET A 108 -15.61 -4.76 15.93
CA MET A 108 -16.08 -5.27 17.23
C MET A 108 -15.76 -6.76 17.44
N CYS A 109 -15.96 -7.60 16.41
CA CYS A 109 -15.60 -9.01 16.45
C CYS A 109 -14.09 -9.21 16.66
N ASP A 110 -13.27 -8.42 15.97
CA ASP A 110 -11.81 -8.50 16.10
C ASP A 110 -11.34 -8.07 17.50
N LEU A 111 -11.94 -7.01 18.07
CA LEU A 111 -11.71 -6.62 19.47
C LEU A 111 -12.10 -7.71 20.48
N TRP A 112 -13.29 -8.29 20.30
CA TRP A 112 -13.78 -9.37 21.15
C TRP A 112 -12.84 -10.59 21.10
N LEU A 113 -12.35 -10.94 19.90
CA LEU A 113 -11.38 -12.02 19.69
C LEU A 113 -10.06 -11.75 20.45
N ILE A 114 -9.52 -10.53 20.37
CA ILE A 114 -8.28 -10.14 21.07
C ILE A 114 -8.42 -10.28 22.58
N GLN A 115 -9.55 -9.80 23.13
CA GLN A 115 -9.83 -9.89 24.56
C GLN A 115 -9.97 -11.34 25.03
N HIS A 116 -10.78 -12.15 24.32
CA HIS A 116 -10.96 -13.55 24.69
C HIS A 116 -9.68 -14.37 24.53
N THR A 117 -8.87 -14.12 23.51
CA THR A 117 -7.55 -14.76 23.35
C THR A 117 -6.64 -14.45 24.54
N THR A 118 -6.60 -13.20 25.00
CA THR A 118 -5.83 -12.83 26.20
C THR A 118 -6.32 -13.56 27.45
N LEU A 119 -7.63 -13.68 27.64
CA LEU A 119 -8.19 -14.38 28.81
C LEU A 119 -7.89 -15.87 28.79
N ILE A 120 -7.87 -16.48 27.60
CA ILE A 120 -7.43 -17.86 27.40
C ILE A 120 -5.96 -17.99 27.79
N GLU A 121 -5.08 -17.11 27.30
CA GLU A 121 -3.65 -17.09 27.67
C GLU A 121 -3.45 -16.95 29.19
N GLY A 122 -4.17 -16.03 29.83
CA GLY A 122 -4.11 -15.83 31.28
C GLY A 122 -4.58 -17.07 32.07
N SER A 123 -5.58 -17.77 31.56
CA SER A 123 -6.09 -19.01 32.17
C SER A 123 -5.12 -20.17 32.04
N ILE A 124 -4.34 -20.22 30.96
CA ILE A 124 -3.23 -21.18 30.78
C ILE A 124 -2.14 -20.91 31.82
N ILE A 125 -1.73 -19.65 31.99
CA ILE A 125 -0.69 -19.26 32.95
C ILE A 125 -1.12 -19.54 34.40
N THR A 126 -2.39 -19.28 34.72
CA THR A 126 -2.97 -19.53 36.06
C THR A 126 -3.33 -21.01 36.27
N MET A 127 -3.16 -21.85 35.25
CA MET A 127 -3.42 -23.30 35.27
C MET A 127 -4.85 -23.69 35.71
N ASN A 128 -5.84 -22.83 35.42
CA ASN A 128 -7.24 -23.10 35.76
C ASN A 128 -7.97 -23.82 34.61
N HIS A 129 -7.98 -25.15 34.66
CA HIS A 129 -8.54 -25.99 33.58
C HIS A 129 -10.05 -25.81 33.34
N LYS A 130 -10.84 -25.42 34.36
CA LYS A 130 -12.30 -25.28 34.22
C LYS A 130 -12.65 -24.02 33.44
N GLU A 131 -12.04 -22.89 33.80
CA GLU A 131 -12.19 -21.62 33.08
C GLU A 131 -11.61 -21.70 31.67
N PHE A 132 -10.44 -22.34 31.52
CA PHE A 132 -9.83 -22.57 30.21
C PHE A 132 -10.77 -23.30 29.24
N ARG A 133 -11.38 -24.44 29.65
CA ARG A 133 -12.31 -25.17 28.80
C ARG A 133 -13.54 -24.34 28.42
N ARG A 134 -14.09 -23.56 29.37
CA ARG A 134 -15.24 -22.67 29.10
C ARG A 134 -14.88 -21.61 28.05
N LEU A 135 -13.77 -20.89 28.24
CA LEU A 135 -13.32 -19.85 27.31
C LEU A 135 -12.98 -20.42 25.93
N LEU A 136 -12.36 -21.59 25.88
CA LEU A 136 -12.04 -22.29 24.65
C LEU A 136 -13.30 -22.72 23.89
N THR A 137 -14.32 -23.26 24.57
CA THR A 137 -15.61 -23.58 23.91
C THR A 137 -16.31 -22.34 23.37
N GLN A 138 -16.29 -21.21 24.08
CA GLN A 138 -16.85 -19.95 23.59
C GLN A 138 -16.10 -19.43 22.35
N PHE A 139 -14.78 -19.59 22.31
CA PHE A 139 -13.97 -19.23 21.14
C PHE A 139 -14.33 -20.06 19.90
N PHE A 140 -14.51 -21.38 20.05
CA PHE A 140 -14.95 -22.25 18.94
C PHE A 140 -16.35 -21.90 18.43
N ILE A 141 -17.27 -21.52 19.31
CA ILE A 141 -18.63 -21.12 18.92
C ILE A 141 -18.63 -19.75 18.21
N ALA A 142 -17.72 -18.85 18.56
CA ALA A 142 -17.64 -17.52 17.96
C ALA A 142 -16.97 -17.53 16.57
N MET A 143 -16.11 -18.50 16.26
CA MET A 143 -15.39 -18.60 14.99
C MET A 143 -16.31 -18.56 13.73
N PRO A 144 -17.40 -19.35 13.66
CA PRO A 144 -18.37 -19.25 12.56
C PRO A 144 -18.99 -17.87 12.40
N VAL A 145 -19.30 -17.19 13.51
CA VAL A 145 -19.90 -15.84 13.51
C VAL A 145 -18.92 -14.82 12.93
N ILE A 146 -17.65 -14.88 13.34
CA ILE A 146 -16.61 -13.99 12.81
C ILE A 146 -16.39 -14.22 11.31
N SER A 147 -16.41 -15.49 10.87
CA SER A 147 -16.33 -15.84 9.45
C SER A 147 -17.53 -15.32 8.67
N LEU A 148 -18.74 -15.41 9.23
CA LEU A 148 -19.96 -14.90 8.62
C LEU A 148 -19.88 -13.38 8.41
N VAL A 149 -19.46 -12.62 9.43
CA VAL A 149 -19.28 -11.16 9.33
C VAL A 149 -18.26 -10.80 8.25
N ASN A 150 -17.16 -11.56 8.14
CA ASN A 150 -16.16 -11.34 7.09
C ASN A 150 -16.74 -11.55 5.69
N ASN A 151 -17.48 -12.63 5.50
CA ASN A 151 -18.08 -12.97 4.22
C ASN A 151 -19.21 -11.99 3.86
N ALA A 152 -20.01 -11.56 4.85
CA ALA A 152 -21.00 -10.51 4.67
C ALA A 152 -20.35 -9.21 4.21
N LEU A 153 -19.24 -8.78 4.81
CA LEU A 153 -18.51 -7.59 4.37
C LEU A 153 -18.04 -7.71 2.91
N LYS A 154 -17.43 -8.84 2.55
CA LYS A 154 -16.97 -9.11 1.17
C LYS A 154 -18.11 -9.10 0.17
N TRP A 155 -19.22 -9.77 0.50
CA TRP A 155 -20.42 -9.81 -0.33
C TRP A 155 -21.00 -8.41 -0.53
N SER A 156 -21.08 -7.61 0.53
CA SER A 156 -21.62 -6.24 0.50
C SER A 156 -20.80 -5.32 -0.40
N ILE A 157 -19.47 -5.42 -0.32
CA ILE A 157 -18.55 -4.68 -1.20
C ILE A 157 -18.72 -5.13 -2.67
N GLY A 158 -18.84 -6.44 -2.91
CA GLY A 158 -19.07 -6.99 -4.25
C GLY A 158 -20.39 -6.55 -4.87
N GLU A 159 -21.48 -6.59 -4.10
CA GLU A 159 -22.80 -6.13 -4.54
C GLU A 159 -22.78 -4.62 -4.84
N LEU A 160 -22.09 -3.83 -3.99
CA LEU A 160 -21.93 -2.38 -4.23
C LEU A 160 -21.22 -2.11 -5.57
N LYS A 161 -20.12 -2.84 -5.88
CA LYS A 161 -19.42 -2.74 -7.17
C LYS A 161 -20.34 -3.03 -8.35
N LEU A 162 -21.10 -4.13 -8.27
CA LEU A 162 -21.99 -4.56 -9.33
C LEU A 162 -23.11 -3.54 -9.59
N ARG A 163 -23.72 -3.01 -8.53
CA ARG A 163 -24.78 -1.99 -8.63
C ARG A 163 -24.27 -0.70 -9.24
N LEU A 164 -23.12 -0.24 -8.77
CA LEU A 164 -22.47 0.97 -9.24
C LEU A 164 -22.16 0.90 -10.73
N ARG A 165 -21.60 -0.24 -11.16
CA ARG A 165 -21.35 -0.56 -12.56
C ARG A 165 -22.66 -0.56 -13.36
N THR A 166 -23.68 -1.27 -12.89
CA THR A 166 -24.97 -1.39 -13.59
C THR A 166 -25.60 -0.02 -13.82
N ASN A 167 -25.63 0.84 -12.79
CA ASN A 167 -26.21 2.18 -12.89
C ASN A 167 -25.44 3.07 -13.87
N LEU A 168 -24.11 3.09 -13.77
CA LEU A 168 -23.27 3.92 -14.65
C LEU A 168 -23.33 3.44 -16.11
N THR A 169 -23.25 2.13 -16.32
CA THR A 169 -23.33 1.53 -17.65
C THR A 169 -24.69 1.80 -18.29
N LEU A 170 -25.81 1.59 -17.60
CA LEU A 170 -27.14 1.85 -18.15
C LEU A 170 -27.34 3.34 -18.49
N TYR A 171 -26.90 4.25 -17.63
CA TYR A 171 -26.98 5.69 -17.89
C TYR A 171 -26.16 6.09 -19.12
N LEU A 172 -24.93 5.59 -19.24
CA LEU A 172 -24.05 5.91 -20.37
C LEU A 172 -24.57 5.31 -21.68
N TYR A 173 -25.10 4.08 -21.66
CA TYR A 173 -25.72 3.48 -22.85
C TYR A 173 -26.99 4.23 -23.29
N GLN A 174 -27.83 4.68 -22.34
CA GLN A 174 -29.00 5.50 -22.67
C GLN A 174 -28.60 6.80 -23.36
N GLN A 175 -27.51 7.44 -22.92
CA GLN A 175 -27.01 8.67 -23.53
C GLN A 175 -26.29 8.40 -24.87
N TYR A 176 -25.55 7.31 -24.98
CA TYR A 176 -24.81 6.92 -26.19
C TYR A 176 -25.76 6.57 -27.34
N LEU A 177 -26.85 5.86 -27.04
CA LEU A 177 -27.88 5.47 -28.02
C LEU A 177 -28.94 6.55 -28.27
N LYS A 178 -28.78 7.75 -27.70
CA LYS A 178 -29.73 8.85 -27.88
C LYS A 178 -29.51 9.51 -29.25
N GLY A 179 -30.38 9.21 -30.21
CA GLY A 179 -30.31 9.80 -31.57
C GLY A 179 -29.10 9.29 -32.35
N PHE A 180 -28.33 10.19 -32.97
CA PHE A 180 -27.15 9.85 -33.79
C PHE A 180 -25.81 9.99 -33.04
N THR A 181 -25.84 10.07 -31.70
CA THR A 181 -24.64 10.29 -30.88
C THR A 181 -23.61 9.17 -31.03
N TYR A 182 -24.03 7.91 -31.17
CA TYR A 182 -23.12 6.79 -31.43
C TYR A 182 -22.24 6.99 -32.69
N TYR A 183 -22.84 7.54 -33.75
CA TYR A 183 -22.13 7.83 -35.01
C TYR A 183 -21.21 9.05 -34.86
N GLN A 184 -21.69 10.09 -34.18
CA GLN A 184 -20.89 11.29 -33.93
C GLN A 184 -19.63 11.00 -33.10
N VAL A 185 -19.78 10.24 -32.02
CA VAL A 185 -18.66 9.90 -31.12
C VAL A 185 -17.69 8.91 -31.78
N SER A 186 -18.16 8.02 -32.65
CA SER A 186 -17.27 7.05 -33.32
C SER A 186 -16.52 7.64 -34.52
N ASN A 187 -17.19 8.50 -35.32
CA ASN A 187 -16.68 8.87 -36.65
C ASN A 187 -16.42 10.38 -36.84
N LEU A 188 -17.05 11.25 -36.03
CA LEU A 188 -16.95 12.70 -36.21
C LEU A 188 -16.13 13.40 -35.11
N ASP A 189 -16.06 12.82 -33.91
CA ASP A 189 -15.33 13.38 -32.78
C ASP A 189 -14.10 12.54 -32.44
N ASN A 190 -12.91 13.03 -32.79
CA ASN A 190 -11.64 12.38 -32.50
C ASN A 190 -11.11 12.68 -31.08
N ARG A 191 -11.90 13.36 -30.24
CA ARG A 191 -11.53 13.62 -28.83
C ARG A 191 -11.69 12.38 -27.95
N ILE A 192 -12.61 11.49 -28.30
CA ILE A 192 -12.86 10.24 -27.58
C ILE A 192 -12.37 9.09 -28.48
N SER A 193 -11.09 8.72 -28.35
CA SER A 193 -10.58 7.55 -29.04
C SER A 193 -11.07 6.27 -28.35
N ASN A 194 -11.58 5.30 -29.12
CA ASN A 194 -12.04 3.99 -28.65
C ASN A 194 -13.22 4.05 -27.65
N ALA A 195 -14.36 4.57 -28.09
CA ALA A 195 -15.59 4.66 -27.29
C ALA A 195 -16.11 3.28 -26.81
N ASP A 196 -15.82 2.22 -27.56
CA ASP A 196 -16.10 0.83 -27.22
C ASP A 196 -15.33 0.38 -25.97
N GLN A 197 -14.03 0.70 -25.89
CA GLN A 197 -13.22 0.40 -24.72
C GLN A 197 -13.70 1.20 -23.49
N LEU A 198 -14.06 2.48 -23.71
CA LEU A 198 -14.55 3.36 -22.66
C LEU A 198 -15.86 2.83 -22.05
N LEU A 199 -16.83 2.46 -22.89
CA LEU A 199 -18.16 2.00 -22.49
C LEU A 199 -18.17 0.57 -21.89
N THR A 200 -17.08 -0.18 -22.00
CA THR A 200 -16.99 -1.56 -21.53
C THR A 200 -16.00 -1.69 -20.36
N THR A 201 -14.71 -1.66 -20.69
CA THR A 201 -13.62 -2.04 -19.79
C THR A 201 -13.28 -0.93 -18.81
N ASP A 202 -13.32 0.32 -19.27
CA ASP A 202 -12.87 1.44 -18.44
C ASP A 202 -13.91 1.77 -17.35
N ILE A 203 -15.22 1.68 -17.65
CA ILE A 203 -16.28 1.80 -16.64
C ILE A 203 -16.16 0.72 -15.56
N GLU A 204 -15.90 -0.52 -15.96
CA GLU A 204 -15.70 -1.65 -15.04
C GLU A 204 -14.54 -1.37 -14.09
N LYS A 205 -13.35 -1.09 -14.64
CA LYS A 205 -12.16 -0.78 -13.85
C LYS A 205 -12.36 0.44 -12.95
N PHE A 206 -13.04 1.47 -13.44
CA PHE A 206 -13.33 2.66 -12.67
C PHE A 206 -14.21 2.35 -11.45
N CYS A 207 -15.32 1.64 -11.63
CA CYS A 207 -16.22 1.28 -10.54
C CYS A 207 -15.51 0.41 -9.48
N ASP A 208 -14.75 -0.59 -9.92
CA ASP A 208 -13.98 -1.46 -9.03
C ASP A 208 -12.97 -0.67 -8.21
N THR A 209 -12.19 0.19 -8.88
CA THR A 209 -11.15 1.00 -8.23
C THR A 209 -11.75 1.97 -7.21
N VAL A 210 -12.89 2.59 -7.52
CA VAL A 210 -13.57 3.53 -6.62
C VAL A 210 -14.06 2.84 -5.34
N VAL A 211 -14.70 1.68 -5.46
CA VAL A 211 -15.21 0.93 -4.29
C VAL A 211 -14.07 0.31 -3.49
N ASP A 212 -13.03 -0.18 -4.15
CA ASP A 212 -11.83 -0.70 -3.48
C ASP A 212 -11.09 0.41 -2.74
N LEU A 213 -10.95 1.59 -3.34
CA LEU A 213 -10.37 2.75 -2.67
C LEU A 213 -11.17 3.14 -1.42
N TYR A 214 -12.50 3.22 -1.53
CA TYR A 214 -13.38 3.48 -0.40
C TYR A 214 -13.19 2.46 0.73
N SER A 215 -13.18 1.17 0.39
CA SER A 215 -13.06 0.09 1.37
C SER A 215 -11.68 0.05 2.02
N ASN A 216 -10.62 0.26 1.24
CA ASN A 216 -9.23 0.21 1.71
C ASN A 216 -8.86 1.42 2.57
N ILE A 217 -9.56 2.56 2.43
CA ILE A 217 -9.39 3.72 3.31
C ILE A 217 -10.30 3.63 4.54
N SER A 218 -11.56 3.23 4.36
CA SER A 218 -12.55 3.25 5.44
C SER A 218 -12.26 2.21 6.53
N LYS A 219 -11.80 1.02 6.14
CA LYS A 219 -11.40 -0.06 7.08
C LYS A 219 -10.39 0.43 8.13
N PRO A 220 -9.18 0.87 7.75
CA PRO A 220 -8.18 1.30 8.72
C PRO A 220 -8.59 2.56 9.50
N MET A 221 -9.34 3.48 8.89
CA MET A 221 -9.83 4.68 9.59
C MET A 221 -10.79 4.33 10.72
N LEU A 222 -11.75 3.42 10.46
CA LEU A 222 -12.69 2.95 11.48
C LEU A 222 -11.98 2.15 12.56
N ASP A 223 -11.08 1.26 12.17
CA ASP A 223 -10.30 0.45 13.12
C ASP A 223 -9.48 1.34 14.06
N ILE A 224 -8.71 2.30 13.53
CA ILE A 224 -7.94 3.25 14.36
C ILE A 224 -8.86 4.01 15.32
N GLY A 225 -9.99 4.53 14.83
CA GLY A 225 -10.92 5.30 15.67
C GLY A 225 -11.49 4.47 16.82
N ILE A 226 -11.94 3.25 16.51
CA ILE A 226 -12.50 2.31 17.49
C ILE A 226 -11.43 1.86 18.51
N TYR A 227 -10.23 1.49 18.04
CA TYR A 227 -9.13 1.08 18.91
C TYR A 227 -8.67 2.22 19.82
N LEU A 228 -8.53 3.42 19.27
CA LEU A 228 -8.16 4.61 20.05
C LEU A 228 -9.18 4.88 21.16
N TYR A 229 -10.48 4.86 20.81
CA TYR A 229 -11.56 5.05 21.78
C TYR A 229 -11.52 4.02 22.90
N ARG A 230 -11.41 2.73 22.57
CA ARG A 230 -11.35 1.63 23.56
C ARG A 230 -10.10 1.74 24.45
N LEU A 231 -8.96 2.12 23.89
CA LEU A 231 -7.71 2.26 24.63
C LEU A 231 -7.78 3.43 25.61
N THR A 232 -8.34 4.57 25.19
CA THR A 232 -8.55 5.74 26.05
C THR A 232 -9.48 5.45 27.23
N VAL A 233 -10.57 4.70 27.01
CA VAL A 233 -11.50 4.33 28.08
C VAL A 233 -10.86 3.40 29.12
N ASN A 234 -10.00 2.47 28.68
CA ASN A 234 -9.43 1.44 29.57
C ASN A 234 -8.15 1.88 30.31
N LEU A 235 -7.33 2.75 29.71
CA LEU A 235 -5.98 3.10 30.21
C LEU A 235 -5.81 4.59 30.51
N GLY A 236 -6.82 5.41 30.24
CA GLY A 236 -6.72 6.87 30.29
C GLY A 236 -6.13 7.46 29.01
N ALA A 237 -6.22 8.78 28.85
CA ALA A 237 -5.86 9.47 27.60
C ALA A 237 -4.35 9.65 27.36
N SER A 238 -3.52 9.51 28.40
CA SER A 238 -2.07 9.76 28.33
C SER A 238 -1.32 8.72 27.50
N THR A 239 -1.55 7.43 27.75
CA THR A 239 -0.87 6.32 27.05
C THR A 239 -1.21 6.25 25.54
N PRO A 240 -2.49 6.31 25.11
CA PRO A 240 -2.85 6.36 23.70
C PRO A 240 -2.34 7.62 23.00
N GLY A 241 -2.32 8.77 23.71
CA GLY A 241 -1.85 10.04 23.17
C GLY A 241 -0.38 10.00 22.77
N ILE A 242 0.47 9.44 23.63
CA ILE A 242 1.91 9.29 23.35
C ILE A 242 2.15 8.29 22.21
N MET A 243 1.42 7.16 22.18
CA MET A 243 1.50 6.19 21.09
C MET A 243 1.07 6.80 19.75
N MET A 244 -0.03 7.56 19.73
CA MET A 244 -0.52 8.24 18.54
C MET A 244 0.46 9.31 18.07
N ALA A 245 1.02 10.11 18.98
CA ALA A 245 2.03 11.12 18.64
C ALA A 245 3.28 10.48 18.00
N TYR A 246 3.76 9.36 18.55
CA TYR A 246 4.87 8.61 17.95
C TYR A 246 4.51 8.06 16.57
N LEU A 247 3.34 7.45 16.41
CA LEU A 247 2.87 6.89 15.13
C LEU A 247 2.72 7.98 14.06
N LEU A 248 2.18 9.15 14.42
CA LEU A 248 2.06 10.29 13.51
C LEU A 248 3.43 10.82 13.10
N LEU A 249 4.33 11.04 14.06
CA LEU A 249 5.68 11.54 13.77
C LEU A 249 6.47 10.56 12.88
N SER A 250 6.43 9.28 13.24
CA SER A 250 7.02 8.19 12.48
C SER A 250 6.40 8.07 11.08
N GLY A 251 5.08 8.13 10.97
CA GLY A 251 4.35 8.05 9.72
C GLY A 251 4.66 9.21 8.78
N VAL A 252 4.76 10.44 9.29
CA VAL A 252 5.18 11.62 8.51
C VAL A 252 6.62 11.46 8.02
N PHE A 253 7.52 11.02 8.90
CA PHE A 253 8.93 10.79 8.55
C PHE A 253 9.08 9.72 7.46
N LEU A 254 8.41 8.57 7.62
CA LEU A 254 8.36 7.48 6.65
C LEU A 254 7.76 7.93 5.31
N THR A 255 6.67 8.70 5.36
CA THR A 255 6.03 9.25 4.16
C THR A 255 6.99 10.17 3.42
N TYR A 256 7.71 11.04 4.13
CA TYR A 256 8.72 11.91 3.53
C TYR A 256 9.83 11.09 2.85
N LEU A 257 10.32 10.03 3.49
CA LEU A 257 11.33 9.14 2.94
C LEU A 257 10.83 8.36 1.70
N ARG A 258 9.52 8.07 1.63
CA ARG A 258 8.88 7.35 0.51
C ARG A 258 8.51 8.25 -0.68
N ARG A 259 8.43 9.57 -0.52
CA ARG A 259 8.17 10.54 -1.62
C ARG A 259 9.00 10.31 -2.90
N PRO A 260 10.31 10.06 -2.87
CA PRO A 260 11.10 9.81 -4.09
C PRO A 260 10.69 8.55 -4.86
N THR A 261 10.07 7.54 -4.22
CA THR A 261 9.63 6.30 -4.87
C THR A 261 8.71 6.58 -6.05
N ALA A 262 7.76 7.51 -5.91
CA ALA A 262 6.83 7.88 -6.97
C ALA A 262 7.55 8.41 -8.23
N LYS A 263 8.60 9.23 -8.04
CA LYS A 263 9.41 9.73 -9.16
C LYS A 263 10.19 8.61 -9.84
N MET A 264 10.70 7.65 -9.06
CA MET A 264 11.42 6.49 -9.60
C MET A 264 10.49 5.56 -10.38
N THR A 265 9.26 5.34 -9.92
CA THR A 265 8.25 4.54 -10.62
C THR A 265 7.83 5.19 -11.95
N VAL A 266 7.64 6.52 -11.99
CA VAL A 266 7.36 7.22 -13.25
C VAL A 266 8.54 7.07 -14.23
N HIS A 267 9.77 7.15 -13.73
CA HIS A 267 10.94 6.96 -14.57
C HIS A 267 11.06 5.52 -15.09
N GLU A 268 10.72 4.53 -14.27
CA GLU A 268 10.65 3.11 -14.64
C GLU A 268 9.65 2.91 -15.79
N GLN A 269 8.43 3.43 -15.65
CA GLN A 269 7.40 3.34 -16.69
C GLN A 269 7.84 4.00 -18.00
N LYS A 270 8.55 5.13 -17.93
CA LYS A 270 9.11 5.79 -19.12
C LYS A 270 10.15 4.90 -19.82
N LEU A 271 11.07 4.30 -19.05
CA LEU A 271 12.11 3.40 -19.61
C LEU A 271 11.52 2.10 -20.15
N GLU A 272 10.50 1.55 -19.49
CA GLU A 272 9.77 0.38 -19.98
C GLU A 272 9.01 0.71 -21.27
N GLY A 273 8.39 1.89 -21.34
CA GLY A 273 7.77 2.40 -22.56
C GLY A 273 8.77 2.59 -23.71
N GLU A 274 9.97 3.12 -23.44
CA GLU A 274 11.07 3.24 -24.41
C GLU A 274 11.49 1.85 -24.94
N PHE A 275 11.67 0.87 -24.05
CA PHE A 275 11.99 -0.50 -24.43
C PHE A 275 10.89 -1.15 -25.28
N ARG A 276 9.62 -1.03 -24.87
CA ARG A 276 8.46 -1.53 -25.63
C ARG A 276 8.36 -0.86 -27.00
N TYR A 277 8.64 0.44 -27.09
CA TYR A 277 8.65 1.16 -28.36
C TYR A 277 9.74 0.64 -29.31
N VAL A 278 10.97 0.45 -28.84
CA VAL A 278 12.06 -0.12 -29.65
C VAL A 278 11.69 -1.52 -30.15
N ASN A 279 11.08 -2.35 -29.29
CA ASN A 279 10.62 -3.68 -29.67
C ASN A 279 9.48 -3.65 -30.71
N SER A 280 8.49 -2.77 -30.52
CA SER A 280 7.40 -2.58 -31.48
C SER A 280 7.91 -2.08 -32.83
N ARG A 281 8.89 -1.17 -32.83
CA ARG A 281 9.55 -0.67 -34.03
C ARG A 281 10.25 -1.79 -34.78
N LEU A 282 11.01 -2.63 -34.07
CA LEU A 282 11.70 -3.78 -34.67
C LEU A 282 10.71 -4.76 -35.35
N ILE A 283 9.57 -5.02 -34.73
CA ILE A 283 8.51 -5.87 -35.31
C ILE A 283 7.90 -5.21 -36.55
N THR A 284 7.66 -3.90 -36.51
CA THR A 284 7.03 -3.17 -37.62
C THR A 284 7.92 -3.11 -38.86
N TYR A 285 9.23 -2.93 -38.68
CA TYR A 285 10.21 -2.82 -39.76
C TYR A 285 11.06 -4.10 -39.93
N SER A 286 10.52 -5.26 -39.54
CA SER A 286 11.29 -6.52 -39.53
C SER A 286 11.74 -6.95 -40.93
N GLU A 287 10.93 -6.66 -41.95
CA GLU A 287 11.24 -6.99 -43.35
C GLU A 287 12.43 -6.16 -43.88
N GLU A 288 12.44 -4.86 -43.60
CA GLU A 288 13.54 -3.96 -43.97
C GLU A 288 14.84 -4.39 -43.26
N VAL A 289 14.78 -4.70 -41.96
CA VAL A 289 15.94 -5.15 -41.18
C VAL A 289 16.49 -6.47 -41.72
N ALA A 290 15.62 -7.41 -42.10
CA ALA A 290 16.01 -8.68 -42.70
C ALA A 290 16.65 -8.49 -44.09
N PHE A 291 16.08 -7.61 -44.92
CA PHE A 291 16.59 -7.30 -46.25
C PHE A 291 17.99 -6.67 -46.22
N TYR A 292 18.22 -5.73 -45.30
CA TYR A 292 19.51 -5.04 -45.14
C TYR A 292 20.51 -5.77 -44.20
N GLN A 293 20.17 -6.96 -43.70
CA GLN A 293 20.99 -7.72 -42.73
C GLN A 293 21.38 -6.90 -41.48
N GLY A 294 20.48 -6.02 -41.03
CA GLY A 294 20.70 -5.07 -39.93
C GLY A 294 20.64 -5.67 -38.52
N ASN A 295 20.49 -6.99 -38.39
CA ASN A 295 20.19 -7.69 -37.13
C ASN A 295 21.13 -7.31 -35.97
N HIS A 296 22.44 -7.21 -36.22
CA HIS A 296 23.40 -6.89 -35.16
C HIS A 296 23.22 -5.46 -34.63
N ARG A 297 22.86 -4.49 -35.49
CA ARG A 297 22.66 -3.09 -35.10
C ARG A 297 21.38 -2.91 -34.29
N GLU A 298 20.29 -3.56 -34.70
CA GLU A 298 19.03 -3.54 -33.94
C GLU A 298 19.18 -4.29 -32.60
N GLN A 299 19.91 -5.41 -32.57
CA GLN A 299 20.21 -6.13 -31.33
C GLN A 299 20.96 -5.24 -30.32
N LEU A 300 22.00 -4.51 -30.75
CA LEU A 300 22.72 -3.58 -29.88
C LEU A 300 21.81 -2.47 -29.35
N THR A 301 20.93 -1.93 -30.19
CA THR A 301 19.98 -0.87 -29.81
C THR A 301 18.96 -1.36 -28.77
N LEU A 302 18.45 -2.58 -28.95
CA LEU A 302 17.51 -3.22 -28.04
C LEU A 302 18.18 -3.57 -26.71
N LEU A 303 19.39 -4.13 -26.73
CA LEU A 303 20.19 -4.41 -25.53
C LEU A 303 20.54 -3.14 -24.76
N ALA A 304 20.91 -2.05 -25.44
CA ALA A 304 21.19 -0.77 -24.79
C ALA A 304 19.97 -0.24 -24.01
N SER A 305 18.79 -0.30 -24.62
CA SER A 305 17.53 0.10 -23.99
C SER A 305 17.19 -0.80 -22.79
N PHE A 306 17.43 -2.12 -22.92
CA PHE A 306 17.23 -3.09 -21.84
C PHE A 306 18.18 -2.90 -20.66
N TYR A 307 19.47 -2.64 -20.91
CA TYR A 307 20.45 -2.38 -19.84
C TYR A 307 20.16 -1.07 -19.10
N LYS A 308 19.69 -0.05 -19.82
CA LYS A 308 19.23 1.22 -19.22
C LYS A 308 18.08 0.99 -18.23
N LEU A 309 17.06 0.21 -18.63
CA LEU A 309 15.95 -0.19 -17.76
C LEU A 309 16.44 -1.01 -16.56
N THR A 310 17.26 -2.03 -16.80
CA THR A 310 17.77 -2.94 -15.76
C THR A 310 18.63 -2.21 -14.72
N ARG A 311 19.44 -1.23 -15.15
CA ARG A 311 20.23 -0.39 -14.24
C ARG A 311 19.33 0.44 -13.31
N HIS A 312 18.25 1.02 -13.85
CA HIS A 312 17.26 1.74 -13.04
C HIS A 312 16.55 0.81 -12.05
N LEU A 313 16.10 -0.36 -12.51
CA LEU A 313 15.47 -1.37 -11.65
C LEU A 313 16.39 -1.82 -10.51
N ARG A 314 17.69 -2.02 -10.78
CA ARG A 314 18.67 -2.38 -9.74
C ARG A 314 18.84 -1.28 -8.70
N ASN A 315 18.92 -0.02 -9.14
CA ASN A 315 19.01 1.13 -8.23
C ASN A 315 17.73 1.28 -7.40
N PHE A 316 16.57 1.09 -8.01
CA PHE A 316 15.28 1.12 -7.32
C PHE A 316 15.16 -0.01 -6.28
N LEU A 317 15.63 -1.20 -6.60
CA LEU A 317 15.65 -2.33 -5.68
C LEU A 317 16.54 -2.04 -4.46
N ASN A 318 17.76 -1.53 -4.67
CA ASN A 318 18.66 -1.13 -3.58
C ASN A 318 18.01 -0.07 -2.69
N PHE A 319 17.35 0.92 -3.28
CA PHE A 319 16.60 1.95 -2.54
C PHE A 319 15.46 1.33 -1.72
N ARG A 320 14.68 0.42 -2.30
CA ARG A 320 13.57 -0.28 -1.62
C ARG A 320 14.07 -1.10 -0.43
N VAL A 321 15.19 -1.81 -0.58
CA VAL A 321 15.82 -2.56 0.53
C VAL A 321 16.24 -1.62 1.65
N GLY A 322 16.85 -0.47 1.32
CA GLY A 322 17.22 0.55 2.31
C GLY A 322 16.03 1.12 3.07
N MET A 323 14.93 1.42 2.37
CA MET A 323 13.67 1.83 3.01
C MET A 323 13.12 0.73 3.94
N GLY A 324 13.04 -0.51 3.45
CA GLY A 324 12.53 -1.63 4.24
C GLY A 324 13.32 -1.87 5.53
N PHE A 325 14.62 -1.60 5.53
CA PHE A 325 15.44 -1.66 6.75
C PHE A 325 15.07 -0.55 7.75
N ILE A 326 14.85 0.68 7.29
CA ILE A 326 14.41 1.81 8.13
C ILE A 326 13.03 1.53 8.72
N ASP A 327 12.09 1.03 7.91
CA ASP A 327 10.75 0.66 8.35
C ASP A 327 10.80 -0.37 9.51
N ASN A 328 11.69 -1.37 9.40
CA ASN A 328 11.89 -2.38 10.45
C ASN A 328 12.48 -1.80 11.76
N ILE A 329 13.45 -0.88 11.67
CA ILE A 329 14.02 -0.21 12.85
C ILE A 329 12.96 0.58 13.60
N ILE A 330 12.16 1.35 12.85
CA ILE A 330 11.09 2.17 13.40
C ILE A 330 10.03 1.30 14.07
N ALA A 331 9.60 0.21 13.42
CA ALA A 331 8.65 -0.73 13.99
C ALA A 331 9.17 -1.37 15.30
N LYS A 332 10.46 -1.74 15.35
CA LYS A 332 11.07 -2.28 16.56
C LYS A 332 11.21 -1.25 17.67
N SER A 333 11.47 0.01 17.33
CA SER A 333 11.56 1.12 18.28
C SER A 333 10.21 1.43 18.92
N LEU A 334 9.11 1.37 18.16
CA LEU A 334 7.74 1.49 18.68
C LEU A 334 7.46 0.42 19.76
N LEU A 335 7.84 -0.84 19.50
CA LEU A 335 7.65 -1.93 20.46
C LEU A 335 8.38 -1.65 21.78
N HIS A 336 9.57 -1.08 21.72
CA HIS A 336 10.35 -0.73 22.90
C HIS A 336 9.74 0.44 23.70
N VAL A 337 9.25 1.48 23.00
CA VAL A 337 8.52 2.57 23.64
C VAL A 337 7.25 2.06 24.33
N ARG A 338 6.52 1.15 23.70
CA ARG A 338 5.35 0.50 24.31
C ARG A 338 5.70 -0.25 25.61
N SER A 339 6.83 -0.95 25.67
CA SER A 339 7.26 -1.62 26.91
C SER A 339 7.55 -0.64 28.04
N HIS A 340 8.19 0.49 27.74
CA HIS A 340 8.51 1.51 28.76
C HIS A 340 7.28 2.25 29.28
N VAL A 341 6.38 2.66 28.38
CA VAL A 341 5.12 3.34 28.78
C VAL A 341 4.21 2.40 29.60
N GLY A 342 4.30 1.09 29.37
CA GLY A 342 3.60 0.08 30.18
C GLY A 342 4.16 -0.10 31.59
N GLU A 343 5.42 0.27 31.85
CA GLU A 343 6.02 0.20 33.19
C GLU A 343 5.71 1.47 34.02
N ASP A 344 5.67 2.65 33.41
CA ASP A 344 5.52 3.92 34.13
C ASP A 344 4.06 4.25 34.53
N GLY A 345 3.06 3.58 33.94
CA GLY A 345 1.64 3.70 34.31
C GLY A 345 1.20 2.83 35.50
N GLY A 346 2.12 2.07 36.10
CA GLY A 346 1.85 1.04 37.11
C GLY A 346 1.88 1.51 38.57
N GLY A 347 1.16 2.58 38.91
CA GLY A 347 0.82 2.87 40.31
C GLY A 347 -0.43 2.07 40.72
N TYR A 348 -0.24 1.01 41.50
CA TYR A 348 -1.23 0.04 42.03
C TYR A 348 -1.73 -1.04 41.04
N ARG A 349 -1.06 -2.21 41.07
CA ARG A 349 -1.74 -3.49 40.77
C ARG A 349 -1.16 -4.64 41.60
N SER A 350 -2.07 -5.28 42.35
CA SER A 350 -1.88 -6.55 43.04
C SER A 350 -1.31 -7.64 42.10
N PRO A 351 -0.57 -8.63 42.64
CA PRO A 351 0.11 -9.64 41.82
C PRO A 351 -0.94 -10.56 41.18
N GLY A 352 -1.04 -10.56 39.84
CA GLY A 352 -1.87 -11.55 39.13
C GLY A 352 -2.36 -11.20 37.72
N THR A 353 -2.25 -9.96 37.23
CA THR A 353 -2.68 -9.62 35.87
C THR A 353 -1.50 -9.47 34.91
N VAL A 354 -1.20 -10.56 34.20
CA VAL A 354 -0.42 -10.52 32.97
C VAL A 354 -1.18 -9.66 31.97
N GLY A 355 -0.65 -8.47 31.65
CA GLY A 355 -1.24 -7.55 30.67
C GLY A 355 -1.36 -8.18 29.28
N PRO A 356 -2.28 -7.69 28.42
CA PRO A 356 -2.61 -8.34 27.17
C PRO A 356 -1.40 -8.39 26.23
N ARG A 357 -0.86 -9.59 26.07
CA ARG A 357 0.09 -9.94 25.01
C ARG A 357 -0.62 -10.01 23.65
N ALA A 358 -1.95 -10.15 23.60
CA ALA A 358 -2.71 -10.31 22.36
C ALA A 358 -2.96 -9.01 21.56
N GLU A 359 -2.75 -7.83 22.15
CA GLU A 359 -2.69 -6.57 21.38
C GLU A 359 -1.47 -6.52 20.44
N GLN A 360 -0.54 -7.48 20.54
CA GLN A 360 0.72 -7.52 19.79
C GLN A 360 0.57 -7.98 18.33
N ALA A 361 -0.58 -8.55 17.93
CA ALA A 361 -0.77 -9.04 16.56
C ALA A 361 -1.39 -7.99 15.61
N GLY A 362 -2.41 -7.25 16.06
CA GLY A 362 -3.14 -6.31 15.18
C GLY A 362 -2.32 -5.09 14.72
N TRP A 363 -1.41 -4.60 15.56
CA TRP A 363 -0.58 -3.42 15.25
C TRP A 363 0.69 -3.75 14.43
N ALA A 364 1.15 -5.00 14.50
CA ALA A 364 2.19 -5.51 13.61
C ALA A 364 1.65 -5.67 12.16
N ASP A 365 0.35 -5.90 12.00
CA ASP A 365 -0.30 -5.92 10.68
C ASP A 365 -0.57 -4.51 10.12
N PHE A 366 -0.87 -3.53 10.98
CA PHE A 366 -1.05 -2.14 10.55
C PHE A 366 0.23 -1.51 9.97
N SER A 367 1.41 -1.95 10.44
CA SER A 367 2.71 -1.56 9.87
C SER A 367 3.16 -2.44 8.70
N ARG A 368 2.46 -3.56 8.42
CA ARG A 368 2.67 -4.46 7.28
C ARG A 368 1.64 -4.26 6.17
N HIS A 369 1.05 -3.08 6.02
CA HIS A 369 0.45 -2.75 4.73
C HIS A 369 1.58 -2.40 3.74
N PRO A 370 1.91 -3.27 2.77
CA PRO A 370 2.65 -2.79 1.61
C PRO A 370 1.83 -1.65 1.02
N ALA A 371 2.50 -0.55 0.68
CA ALA A 371 1.92 0.44 -0.23
C ALA A 371 1.27 -0.35 -1.38
N PRO A 372 0.03 -0.02 -1.80
CA PRO A 372 -0.62 -0.74 -2.87
C PRO A 372 0.37 -0.81 -4.03
N ASN A 373 0.59 -2.03 -4.53
CA ASN A 373 1.23 -2.24 -5.81
C ASN A 373 0.47 -1.37 -6.82
N CYS A 374 0.99 -0.17 -7.10
CA CYS A 374 0.76 0.50 -8.37
C CYS A 374 1.49 -0.32 -9.43
N ALA A 375 0.93 -1.47 -9.73
CA ALA A 375 1.33 -2.39 -10.77
C ALA A 375 0.08 -3.17 -11.21
N ARG A 376 -0.84 -2.49 -11.88
CA ARG A 376 -1.23 -2.77 -13.26
C ARG A 376 -2.21 -1.73 -13.77
#